data_AF-A0A1V9D9R0-F1
#
_entry.id   AF-A0A1V9D9R0-F1
#
_cell.length_a   1.000
_cell.length_b   1.000
_cell.length_c   1.000
_cell.angle_alpha   90.00
_cell.angle_beta   90.00
_cell.angle_gamma   90.00
#
_symmetry.space_group_name_H-M   'P 1'
#
loop_
_entity.id
_entity.type
_entity.pdbx_description
1 polymer ?
#
loop_
_entity_poly.entity_id
_entity_poly.type
_entity_poly.pdbx_seq_one_letter_code
_entity_poly.pdbx_strand_id
1 'polypeptide(L)'
;MSATAESEDMLNVFSRLLRKEFYLLREKGEFRPAMKLLREERQTEYFRMLLTRAENCDLPWQDVLVSTRPYMHKLWNAFTSEQKLRFMKMYGAVWAAWRHPVPQEVFGELIEASAHERVRFHQALAAPEQTDSRYVLQTRSETLSFRHFWDATGGRLDIGQTTHPLLQDLLSQSLIEGQPCGGINTDPLIFQCQVNNRKVNGLFNIGPLSKGSLFSTNAFWFNARCAETWAKQWAVKFCSADIKEES
;
A
#
# COMPACT_ATOMS: atom_id res chain seq x y z
N MET A 1 28.16 27.42 -18.75
CA MET A 1 26.87 26.95 -19.28
C MET A 1 26.64 25.54 -18.78
N SER A 2 25.75 25.33 -17.82
CA SER A 2 25.22 24.01 -17.51
C SER A 2 23.74 24.21 -17.24
N ALA A 3 22.92 23.70 -18.15
CA ALA A 3 21.48 23.86 -18.15
C ALA A 3 20.88 23.23 -16.89
N THR A 4 20.41 24.07 -15.98
CA THR A 4 19.37 23.71 -15.01
C THR A 4 18.06 23.58 -15.79
N ALA A 5 17.90 22.50 -16.55
CA ALA A 5 16.57 22.03 -16.86
C ALA A 5 15.98 21.59 -15.52
N GLU A 6 15.08 22.39 -14.95
CA GLU A 6 14.26 21.98 -13.81
C GLU A 6 13.68 20.61 -14.15
N SER A 7 14.19 19.55 -13.52
CA SER A 7 13.64 18.22 -13.76
C SER A 7 12.20 18.27 -13.27
N GLU A 8 11.25 18.19 -14.19
CA GLU A 8 9.82 18.25 -13.88
C GLU A 8 9.51 17.30 -12.71
N ASP A 9 8.81 17.78 -11.68
CA ASP A 9 8.41 16.99 -10.51
C ASP A 9 7.79 15.67 -10.99
N MET A 10 8.50 14.56 -10.76
CA MET A 10 8.14 13.25 -11.29
C MET A 10 6.74 12.81 -10.83
N LEU A 11 6.32 13.19 -9.62
CA LEU A 11 4.97 12.93 -9.14
C LEU A 11 3.95 13.76 -9.92
N ASN A 12 4.25 15.01 -10.28
CA ASN A 12 3.36 15.83 -11.11
C ASN A 12 3.20 15.24 -12.51
N VAL A 13 4.30 14.80 -13.14
CA VAL A 13 4.23 14.11 -14.45
C VAL A 13 3.38 12.86 -14.35
N PHE A 14 3.68 11.99 -13.38
CA PHE A 14 2.94 10.77 -13.14
C PHE A 14 1.44 11.07 -12.88
N SER A 15 1.15 12.02 -12.01
CA SER A 15 -0.22 12.43 -11.68
C SER A 15 -0.97 12.98 -12.88
N ARG A 16 -0.31 13.78 -13.73
CA ARG A 16 -0.90 14.34 -14.95
C ARG A 16 -1.27 13.25 -15.94
N LEU A 17 -0.36 12.29 -16.17
CA LEU A 17 -0.62 11.15 -17.06
C LEU A 17 -1.75 10.26 -16.51
N LEU A 18 -1.70 9.92 -15.23
CA LEU A 18 -2.76 9.15 -14.58
C LEU A 18 -4.12 9.84 -14.67
N ARG A 19 -4.18 11.16 -14.46
CA ARG A 19 -5.41 11.95 -14.62
C ARG A 19 -5.92 11.97 -16.05
N LYS A 20 -5.03 11.95 -17.05
CA LYS A 20 -5.43 11.88 -18.46
C LYS A 20 -6.11 10.54 -18.75
N GLU A 21 -5.55 9.43 -18.28
CA GLU A 21 -6.21 8.11 -18.38
C GLU A 21 -7.57 8.12 -17.68
N PHE A 22 -7.64 8.67 -16.46
CA PHE A 22 -8.89 8.78 -15.69
C PHE A 22 -9.95 9.60 -16.43
N TYR A 23 -9.53 10.66 -17.12
CA TYR A 23 -10.42 11.50 -17.92
C TYR A 23 -10.94 10.75 -19.14
N LEU A 24 -10.09 10.00 -19.85
CA LEU A 24 -10.49 9.17 -20.99
C LEU A 24 -11.48 8.07 -20.58
N LEU A 25 -11.29 7.49 -19.39
CA LEU A 25 -12.16 6.47 -18.82
C LEU A 25 -13.35 7.04 -18.03
N ARG A 26 -13.61 8.35 -18.11
CA ARG A 26 -14.67 9.02 -17.33
C ARG A 26 -16.06 8.46 -17.60
N GLU A 27 -16.35 8.17 -18.86
CA GLU A 27 -17.68 7.72 -19.30
C GLU A 27 -17.77 6.21 -19.43
N LYS A 28 -16.70 5.58 -19.93
CA LYS A 28 -16.68 4.13 -20.22
C LYS A 28 -16.18 3.28 -19.05
N GLY A 29 -15.49 3.87 -18.08
CA GLY A 29 -14.86 3.15 -16.99
C GLY A 29 -15.80 2.84 -15.82
N GLU A 30 -15.47 1.78 -15.11
CA GLU A 30 -16.21 1.23 -13.98
C GLU A 30 -16.12 2.08 -12.71
N PHE A 31 -15.08 2.91 -12.54
CA PHE A 31 -14.80 3.60 -11.28
C PHE A 31 -15.96 4.51 -10.81
N ARG A 32 -16.42 5.42 -11.67
CA ARG A 32 -17.48 6.37 -11.32
C ARG A 32 -18.83 5.70 -11.01
N PRO A 33 -19.36 4.80 -11.84
CA PRO A 33 -20.62 4.13 -11.52
C PRO A 33 -20.48 3.27 -10.25
N ALA A 34 -19.36 2.59 -10.04
CA ALA A 34 -19.15 1.81 -8.82
C ALA A 34 -19.18 2.70 -7.57
N MET A 35 -18.41 3.80 -7.59
CA MET A 35 -18.38 4.73 -6.47
C MET A 35 -19.72 5.45 -6.26
N LYS A 36 -20.55 5.59 -7.30
CA LYS A 36 -21.92 6.09 -7.17
C LYS A 36 -22.79 5.08 -6.41
N LEU A 37 -22.78 3.81 -6.80
CA LEU A 37 -23.54 2.75 -6.15
C LEU A 37 -23.17 2.61 -4.66
N LEU A 38 -21.88 2.66 -4.31
CA LEU A 38 -21.44 2.63 -2.91
C LEU A 38 -21.96 3.84 -2.10
N ARG A 39 -21.97 5.04 -2.68
CA ARG A 39 -22.49 6.25 -2.00
C ARG A 39 -24.00 6.22 -1.80
N GLU A 40 -24.71 5.51 -2.66
CA GLU A 40 -26.15 5.28 -2.57
C GLU A 40 -26.49 4.06 -1.70
N GLU A 41 -25.49 3.46 -1.03
CA GLU A 41 -25.63 2.25 -0.20
C GLU A 41 -26.15 1.01 -0.98
N ARG A 42 -26.02 1.03 -2.31
CA ARG A 42 -26.45 -0.04 -3.24
C ARG A 42 -25.35 -1.08 -3.45
N GLN A 43 -24.99 -1.75 -2.37
CA GLN A 43 -23.83 -2.64 -2.28
C GLN A 43 -23.99 -3.89 -3.17
N THR A 44 -25.18 -4.48 -3.20
CA THR A 44 -25.47 -5.64 -4.05
C THR A 44 -25.28 -5.31 -5.53
N GLU A 45 -25.78 -4.16 -5.99
CA GLU A 45 -25.57 -3.71 -7.37
C GLU A 45 -24.13 -3.30 -7.64
N TYR A 46 -23.42 -2.74 -6.65
CA TYR A 46 -21.99 -2.46 -6.78
C TYR A 46 -21.20 -3.73 -7.10
N PHE A 47 -21.38 -4.81 -6.33
CA PHE A 47 -20.68 -6.07 -6.56
C PHE A 47 -21.13 -6.74 -7.86
N ARG A 48 -22.44 -6.77 -8.14
CA ARG A 48 -22.98 -7.35 -9.38
C ARG A 48 -22.43 -6.64 -10.61
N MET A 49 -22.34 -5.30 -10.57
CA MET A 49 -21.79 -4.51 -11.67
C MET A 49 -20.32 -4.85 -11.91
N LEU A 50 -19.50 -4.91 -10.85
CA LEU A 50 -18.08 -5.24 -10.98
C LEU A 50 -17.87 -6.68 -11.45
N LEU A 51 -18.64 -7.65 -10.94
CA LEU A 51 -18.58 -9.04 -11.37
C LEU A 51 -18.94 -9.19 -12.86
N THR A 52 -20.07 -8.59 -13.29
CA THR A 52 -20.51 -8.63 -14.70
C THR A 52 -19.43 -8.03 -15.62
N ARG A 53 -18.80 -6.93 -15.21
CA ARG A 53 -17.71 -6.32 -15.98
C ARG A 53 -16.46 -7.18 -16.01
N ALA A 54 -16.11 -7.82 -14.89
CA ALA A 54 -14.98 -8.76 -14.80
C ALA A 54 -15.16 -9.95 -15.76
N GLU A 55 -16.36 -10.54 -15.80
CA GLU A 55 -16.71 -11.66 -16.69
C GLU A 55 -16.56 -11.30 -18.18
N ASN A 56 -16.74 -10.01 -18.51
CA ASN A 56 -16.60 -9.49 -19.88
C ASN A 56 -15.21 -8.88 -20.16
N CYS A 57 -14.25 -9.01 -19.23
CA CYS A 57 -12.93 -8.37 -19.33
C CYS A 57 -13.00 -6.84 -19.57
N ASP A 58 -13.98 -6.18 -18.96
CA ASP A 58 -14.24 -4.74 -19.10
C ASP A 58 -13.97 -3.99 -17.79
N LEU A 59 -12.74 -4.06 -17.30
CA LEU A 59 -12.26 -3.35 -16.11
C LEU A 59 -11.11 -2.39 -16.45
N PRO A 60 -11.32 -1.42 -17.36
CA PRO A 60 -10.24 -0.59 -17.87
C PRO A 60 -9.53 0.25 -16.79
N TRP A 61 -10.21 0.62 -15.70
CA TRP A 61 -9.53 1.31 -14.60
C TRP A 61 -8.60 0.39 -13.83
N GLN A 62 -9.06 -0.82 -13.55
CA GLN A 62 -8.20 -1.83 -12.94
C GLN A 62 -7.01 -2.12 -13.84
N ASP A 63 -7.20 -2.27 -15.15
CA ASP A 63 -6.14 -2.49 -16.12
C ASP A 63 -5.09 -1.38 -16.10
N VAL A 64 -5.52 -0.11 -16.11
CA VAL A 64 -4.61 1.04 -15.99
C VAL A 64 -3.78 0.94 -14.71
N LEU A 65 -4.39 0.67 -13.56
CA LEU A 65 -3.66 0.59 -12.29
C LEU A 65 -2.74 -0.64 -12.22
N VAL A 66 -3.18 -1.79 -12.71
CA VAL A 66 -2.39 -3.04 -12.74
C VAL A 66 -1.19 -2.88 -13.68
N SER A 67 -1.35 -2.19 -14.81
CA SER A 67 -0.26 -1.94 -15.78
C SER A 67 0.92 -1.18 -15.18
N THR A 68 0.70 -0.41 -14.10
CA THR A 68 1.77 0.31 -13.38
C THR A 68 2.64 -0.61 -12.53
N ARG A 69 2.26 -1.88 -12.31
CA ARG A 69 2.93 -2.82 -11.39
C ARG A 69 4.42 -3.03 -11.67
N PRO A 70 4.88 -3.18 -12.92
CA PRO A 70 6.30 -3.34 -13.23
C PRO A 70 7.15 -2.09 -12.97
N TYR A 71 6.53 -0.92 -12.83
CA TYR A 71 7.23 0.37 -12.78
C TYR A 71 7.10 1.10 -11.45
N MET A 72 6.05 0.83 -10.67
CA MET A 72 5.75 1.61 -9.48
C MET A 72 6.85 1.56 -8.41
N HIS A 73 7.58 0.45 -8.28
CA HIS A 73 8.72 0.37 -7.37
C HIS A 73 9.88 1.29 -7.80
N LYS A 74 10.09 1.46 -9.13
CA LYS A 74 11.11 2.38 -9.67
C LYS A 74 10.72 3.83 -9.44
N LEU A 75 9.45 4.16 -9.73
CA LEU A 75 8.90 5.49 -9.47
C LEU A 75 8.98 5.84 -7.98
N TRP A 76 8.61 4.90 -7.11
CA TRP A 76 8.70 5.07 -5.67
C TRP A 76 10.13 5.35 -5.20
N ASN A 77 11.12 4.64 -5.72
CA ASN A 77 12.53 4.89 -5.39
C ASN A 77 13.02 6.25 -5.89
N ALA A 78 12.46 6.75 -6.99
CA ALA A 78 12.80 8.06 -7.54
C ALA A 78 12.06 9.22 -6.85
N PHE A 79 10.96 8.94 -6.14
CA PHE A 79 10.24 9.96 -5.39
C PHE A 79 10.99 10.39 -4.12
N THR A 80 11.00 11.70 -3.87
CA THR A 80 11.36 12.26 -2.58
C THR A 80 10.36 11.83 -1.50
N SER A 81 10.74 11.92 -0.23
CA SER A 81 9.81 11.63 0.88
C SER A 81 8.54 12.48 0.83
N GLU A 82 8.64 13.75 0.42
CA GLU A 82 7.48 14.63 0.25
C GLU A 82 6.54 14.14 -0.87
N GLN A 83 7.10 13.75 -2.02
CA GLN A 83 6.33 13.20 -3.14
C GLN A 83 5.64 11.89 -2.74
N LYS A 84 6.33 10.99 -2.03
CA LYS A 84 5.73 9.75 -1.51
C LYS A 84 4.56 10.04 -0.55
N LEU A 85 4.73 10.96 0.39
CA LEU A 85 3.66 11.39 1.30
C LEU A 85 2.46 11.96 0.54
N ARG A 86 2.73 12.84 -0.43
CA ARG A 86 1.69 13.44 -1.28
C ARG A 86 0.96 12.39 -2.11
N PHE A 87 1.67 11.41 -2.68
CA PHE A 87 1.08 10.28 -3.38
C PHE A 87 0.16 9.47 -2.45
N MET A 88 0.62 9.10 -1.25
CA MET A 88 -0.18 8.32 -0.29
C MET A 88 -1.43 9.08 0.13
N LYS A 89 -1.31 10.38 0.40
CA LYS A 89 -2.44 11.24 0.76
C LYS A 89 -3.48 11.35 -0.36
N MET A 90 -3.04 11.51 -1.61
CA MET A 90 -3.95 11.73 -2.74
C MET A 90 -4.53 10.45 -3.32
N TYR A 91 -3.73 9.38 -3.39
CA TYR A 91 -4.04 8.18 -4.16
C TYR A 91 -3.97 6.88 -3.35
N GLY A 92 -3.34 6.85 -2.17
CA GLY A 92 -3.04 5.62 -1.44
C GLY A 92 -4.25 4.70 -1.23
N ALA A 93 -5.37 5.26 -0.77
CA ALA A 93 -6.60 4.50 -0.53
C ALA A 93 -7.22 3.94 -1.82
N VAL A 94 -7.36 4.78 -2.86
CA VAL A 94 -7.89 4.35 -4.16
C VAL A 94 -6.98 3.31 -4.79
N TRP A 95 -5.67 3.54 -4.71
CA TRP A 95 -4.67 2.62 -5.23
C TRP A 95 -4.74 1.25 -4.56
N ALA A 96 -4.83 1.21 -3.23
CA ALA A 96 -4.97 -0.03 -2.47
C ALA A 96 -6.28 -0.78 -2.81
N ALA A 97 -7.39 -0.05 -2.95
CA ALA A 97 -8.70 -0.65 -3.20
C ALA A 97 -8.87 -1.16 -4.64
N TRP A 98 -8.32 -0.46 -5.64
CA TRP A 98 -8.63 -0.71 -7.06
C TRP A 98 -7.54 -1.45 -7.84
N ARG A 99 -6.28 -1.36 -7.40
CA ARG A 99 -5.18 -2.03 -8.12
C ARG A 99 -5.12 -3.54 -7.85
N HIS A 100 -5.68 -4.00 -6.74
CA HIS A 100 -5.61 -5.40 -6.33
C HIS A 100 -6.92 -6.11 -6.71
N PRO A 101 -6.88 -7.10 -7.62
CA PRO A 101 -8.07 -7.85 -7.99
C PRO A 101 -8.58 -8.68 -6.82
N VAL A 102 -9.90 -8.70 -6.68
CA VAL A 102 -10.62 -9.59 -5.77
C VAL A 102 -11.09 -10.80 -6.60
N PRO A 103 -10.93 -12.04 -6.10
CA PRO A 103 -11.43 -13.22 -6.80
C PRO A 103 -12.93 -13.11 -7.11
N GLN A 104 -13.36 -13.63 -8.27
CA GLN A 104 -14.76 -13.53 -8.70
C GLN A 104 -15.71 -14.24 -7.73
N GLU A 105 -15.27 -15.36 -7.15
CA GLU A 105 -16.03 -16.14 -6.17
C GLU A 105 -16.36 -15.30 -4.93
N VAL A 106 -15.41 -14.47 -4.47
CA VAL A 106 -15.60 -13.56 -3.34
C VAL A 106 -16.66 -12.50 -3.66
N PHE A 107 -16.73 -12.00 -4.89
CA PHE A 107 -17.82 -11.11 -5.29
C PHE A 107 -19.17 -11.83 -5.33
N GLY A 108 -19.22 -13.09 -5.77
CA GLY A 108 -20.42 -13.91 -5.67
C GLY A 108 -20.92 -14.03 -4.22
N GLU A 109 -20.01 -14.34 -3.28
CA GLU A 109 -20.32 -14.40 -1.84
C GLU A 109 -20.81 -13.06 -1.29
N LEU A 110 -20.18 -11.95 -1.69
CA LEU A 110 -20.56 -10.61 -1.25
C LEU A 110 -21.92 -10.17 -1.79
N ILE A 111 -22.26 -10.52 -3.04
CA ILE A 111 -23.60 -10.28 -3.62
C ILE A 111 -24.66 -11.01 -2.80
N GLU A 112 -24.45 -12.30 -2.52
CA GLU A 112 -25.39 -13.08 -1.72
C GLU A 112 -25.50 -12.57 -0.29
N ALA A 113 -24.38 -12.21 0.33
CA ALA A 113 -24.37 -11.68 1.69
C ALA A 113 -25.07 -10.30 1.78
N SER A 114 -24.84 -9.40 0.83
CA SER A 114 -25.48 -8.09 0.81
C SER A 114 -26.96 -8.17 0.43
N ALA A 115 -27.35 -9.06 -0.49
CA ALA A 115 -28.75 -9.27 -0.87
C ALA A 115 -29.61 -9.78 0.30
N HIS A 116 -29.02 -10.56 1.20
CA HIS A 116 -29.65 -11.05 2.43
C HIS A 116 -29.38 -10.17 3.65
N GLU A 117 -28.84 -8.95 3.46
CA GLU A 117 -28.48 -7.98 4.52
C GLU A 117 -27.54 -8.53 5.62
N ARG A 118 -26.80 -9.60 5.34
CA ARG A 118 -25.81 -10.18 6.26
C ARG A 118 -24.53 -9.35 6.33
N VAL A 119 -24.27 -8.52 5.31
CA VAL A 119 -23.16 -7.59 5.24
C VAL A 119 -23.70 -6.22 4.85
N ARG A 120 -23.25 -5.19 5.58
CA ARG A 120 -23.54 -3.77 5.30
C ARG A 120 -22.22 -2.99 5.29
N PHE A 121 -22.08 -2.08 4.33
CA PHE A 121 -20.92 -1.22 4.17
C PHE A 121 -21.28 0.19 4.60
N HIS A 122 -20.44 0.78 5.45
CA HIS A 122 -20.62 2.13 5.96
C HIS A 122 -19.34 2.94 5.76
N GLN A 123 -19.51 4.25 5.53
CA GLN A 123 -18.40 5.18 5.59
C GLN A 123 -18.20 5.65 7.03
N ALA A 124 -17.14 5.14 7.68
CA ALA A 124 -16.72 5.58 9.00
C ALA A 124 -16.27 7.05 8.98
N LEU A 125 -16.65 7.82 10.01
CA LEU A 125 -16.19 9.20 10.23
C LEU A 125 -14.93 9.27 11.09
N ALA A 126 -14.75 8.28 11.97
CA ALA A 126 -13.62 8.17 12.87
C ALA A 126 -13.31 6.68 13.12
N ALA A 127 -12.18 6.41 13.78
CA ALA A 127 -11.90 5.08 14.30
C ALA A 127 -12.97 4.68 15.34
N PRO A 128 -13.35 3.40 15.43
CA PRO A 128 -14.29 2.96 16.44
C PRO A 128 -13.70 3.11 17.84
N GLU A 129 -14.54 3.56 18.76
CA GLU A 129 -14.18 3.73 20.17
C GLU A 129 -14.70 2.52 20.97
N GLN A 130 -13.93 2.09 21.97
CA GLN A 130 -14.40 1.07 22.90
C GLN A 130 -15.08 1.77 24.08
N THR A 131 -16.37 1.47 24.29
CA THR A 131 -17.15 1.95 25.43
C THR A 131 -17.73 0.74 26.15
N ASP A 132 -17.41 0.61 27.43
CA ASP A 132 -17.69 -0.58 28.25
C ASP A 132 -17.14 -1.87 27.63
N SER A 133 -18.03 -2.67 27.00
CA SER A 133 -17.76 -3.97 26.37
C SER A 133 -18.19 -4.00 24.89
N ARG A 134 -18.39 -2.83 24.29
CA ARG A 134 -18.79 -2.69 22.89
C ARG A 134 -17.91 -1.71 22.15
N TYR A 135 -17.86 -1.87 20.84
CA TYR A 135 -17.26 -0.93 19.91
C TYR A 135 -18.34 -0.05 19.33
N VAL A 136 -18.15 1.26 19.41
CA VAL A 136 -19.06 2.28 18.86
C VAL A 136 -18.40 2.90 17.64
N LEU A 137 -19.09 2.86 16.50
CA LEU A 137 -18.62 3.42 15.24
C LEU A 137 -19.54 4.55 14.80
N GLN A 138 -18.98 5.73 14.61
CA GLN A 138 -19.69 6.86 14.02
C GLN A 138 -19.60 6.79 12.49
N THR A 139 -20.75 6.74 11.83
CA THR A 139 -20.86 6.78 10.36
C THR A 139 -21.55 8.07 9.94
N ARG A 140 -21.68 8.30 8.62
CA ARG A 140 -22.39 9.48 8.11
C ARG A 140 -23.89 9.48 8.40
N SER A 141 -24.50 8.30 8.47
CA SER A 141 -25.96 8.13 8.60
C SER A 141 -26.38 7.77 10.02
N GLU A 142 -25.55 7.01 10.74
CA GLU A 142 -25.91 6.47 12.06
C GLU A 142 -24.70 6.15 12.95
N THR A 143 -24.97 5.95 14.24
CA THR A 143 -24.03 5.38 15.20
C THR A 143 -24.29 3.89 15.33
N LEU A 144 -23.27 3.07 15.02
CA LEU A 144 -23.35 1.62 15.09
C LEU A 144 -22.66 1.09 16.35
N SER A 145 -23.14 -0.02 16.90
CA SER A 145 -22.54 -0.64 18.10
C SER A 145 -22.37 -2.16 17.97
N PHE A 146 -21.15 -2.66 18.16
CA PHE A 146 -20.76 -4.05 17.93
C PHE A 146 -20.08 -4.68 19.14
N ARG A 147 -20.19 -6.02 19.27
CA ARG A 147 -19.50 -6.79 20.33
C ARG A 147 -18.06 -7.17 19.95
N HIS A 148 -17.79 -7.26 18.65
CA HIS A 148 -16.50 -7.68 18.11
C HIS A 148 -16.05 -6.67 17.08
N PHE A 149 -14.75 -6.44 17.01
CA PHE A 149 -14.11 -5.56 16.04
C PHE A 149 -12.86 -6.24 15.50
N TRP A 150 -12.72 -6.23 14.18
CA TRP A 150 -11.52 -6.68 13.48
C TRP A 150 -10.92 -5.48 12.75
N ASP A 151 -9.70 -5.10 13.13
CA ASP A 151 -8.96 -4.04 12.46
C ASP A 151 -8.31 -4.58 11.17
N ALA A 152 -8.91 -4.21 10.03
CA ALA A 152 -8.39 -4.48 8.69
C ALA A 152 -7.82 -3.23 8.02
N THR A 153 -7.47 -2.18 8.78
CA THR A 153 -6.89 -0.93 8.23
C THR A 153 -5.41 -1.07 7.85
N GLY A 154 -4.79 -2.21 8.17
CA GLY A 154 -3.39 -2.51 7.92
C GLY A 154 -2.46 -2.03 9.03
N GLY A 155 -1.15 -2.23 8.86
CA GLY A 155 -0.17 -1.84 9.87
C GLY A 155 0.01 -0.32 9.97
N ARG A 156 0.25 0.18 11.19
CA ARG A 156 0.58 1.60 11.46
C ARG A 156 1.72 2.10 10.57
N LEU A 157 1.67 3.37 10.18
CA LEU A 157 2.75 4.00 9.41
C LEU A 157 3.94 4.27 10.32
N ASP A 158 3.70 4.87 11.47
CA ASP A 158 4.73 5.26 12.42
C ASP A 158 5.17 4.08 13.29
N ILE A 159 6.42 3.66 13.12
CA ILE A 159 7.03 2.60 13.93
C ILE A 159 7.40 3.07 15.33
N GLY A 160 7.50 4.38 15.58
CA GLY A 160 7.81 4.93 16.91
C GLY A 160 6.70 4.66 17.92
N GLN A 161 5.48 4.42 17.46
CA GLN A 161 4.32 4.04 18.29
C GLN A 161 4.12 2.52 18.38
N THR A 162 5.12 1.72 18.02
CA THR A 162 5.03 0.26 18.08
C THR A 162 4.96 -0.24 19.51
N THR A 163 4.15 -1.27 19.74
CA THR A 163 4.09 -2.04 20.99
C THR A 163 4.90 -3.34 20.91
N HIS A 164 5.53 -3.63 19.76
CA HIS A 164 6.26 -4.87 19.56
C HIS A 164 7.64 -4.80 20.26
N PRO A 165 7.96 -5.70 21.21
CA PRO A 165 9.16 -5.59 22.04
C PRO A 165 10.47 -5.48 21.24
N LEU A 166 10.65 -6.32 20.20
CA LEU A 166 11.83 -6.26 19.34
C LEU A 166 12.01 -4.90 18.65
N LEU A 167 10.92 -4.28 18.18
CA LEU A 167 11.02 -3.00 17.48
C LEU A 167 11.32 -1.87 18.46
N GLN A 168 10.77 -1.93 19.68
CA GLN A 168 11.10 -0.98 20.75
C GLN A 168 12.57 -1.05 21.13
N ASP A 169 13.12 -2.26 21.25
CA ASP A 169 14.53 -2.48 21.58
C ASP A 169 15.48 -2.01 20.47
N LEU A 170 15.17 -2.32 19.21
CA LEU A 170 15.95 -1.83 18.06
C LEU A 170 15.90 -0.30 17.93
N LEU A 171 14.75 0.34 18.24
CA LEU A 171 14.63 1.79 18.27
C LEU A 171 15.44 2.40 19.42
N SER A 172 15.37 1.83 20.62
CA SER A 172 16.09 2.35 21.80
C SER A 172 17.62 2.28 21.61
N GLN A 173 18.10 1.25 20.92
CA GLN A 173 19.51 1.06 20.57
C GLN A 173 19.96 1.85 19.33
N SER A 174 19.06 2.63 18.70
CA SER A 174 19.36 3.36 17.45
C SER A 174 19.86 2.43 16.32
N LEU A 175 19.30 1.22 16.23
CA LEU A 175 19.59 0.26 15.16
C LEU A 175 18.60 0.36 13.99
N ILE A 176 17.44 0.96 14.21
CA ILE A 176 16.45 1.30 13.19
C ILE A 176 15.91 2.71 13.42
N GLU A 177 15.45 3.37 12.36
CA GLU A 177 14.70 4.62 12.45
C GLU A 177 13.44 4.54 11.59
N GLY A 178 12.45 5.38 11.90
CA GLY A 178 11.21 5.45 11.13
C GLY A 178 11.39 6.12 9.77
N GLN A 179 10.80 5.55 8.74
CA GLN A 179 10.70 6.20 7.43
C GLN A 179 9.46 7.12 7.40
N PRO A 180 9.51 8.36 6.89
CA PRO A 180 8.37 9.30 6.91
C PRO A 180 7.07 8.77 6.28
N CYS A 181 7.16 7.92 5.26
CA CYS A 181 6.04 7.25 4.58
C CYS A 181 5.70 5.88 5.20
N GLY A 182 6.35 5.54 6.30
CA GLY A 182 6.04 4.46 7.22
C GLY A 182 6.99 3.26 7.18
N GLY A 183 7.04 2.53 8.28
CA GLY A 183 7.98 1.41 8.45
C GLY A 183 9.38 1.88 8.84
N ILE A 184 10.35 0.97 8.71
CA ILE A 184 11.78 1.16 8.98
C ILE A 184 12.46 1.79 7.77
N ASN A 185 13.29 2.80 8.02
CA ASN A 185 14.15 3.37 6.99
C ASN A 185 15.16 2.31 6.52
N THR A 186 15.02 1.91 5.27
CA THR A 186 15.78 0.83 4.66
C THR A 186 16.34 1.30 3.31
N ASP A 187 17.55 0.88 2.97
CA ASP A 187 18.10 1.06 1.62
C ASP A 187 17.24 0.27 0.61
N PRO A 188 16.65 0.91 -0.42
CA PRO A 188 15.77 0.22 -1.36
C PRO A 188 16.50 -0.72 -2.34
N LEU A 189 17.84 -0.65 -2.43
CA LEU A 189 18.65 -1.48 -3.33
C LEU A 189 19.29 -2.67 -2.63
N ILE A 190 19.70 -2.51 -1.37
CA ILE A 190 20.41 -3.54 -0.60
C ILE A 190 19.68 -3.99 0.67
N PHE A 191 18.50 -3.46 0.94
CA PHE A 191 17.60 -3.86 2.03
C PHE A 191 18.18 -3.68 3.45
N GLN A 192 19.26 -2.94 3.58
CA GLN A 192 19.93 -2.71 4.86
C GLN A 192 19.24 -1.57 5.62
N CYS A 193 19.02 -1.75 6.92
CA CYS A 193 18.45 -0.72 7.78
C CYS A 193 19.38 0.50 7.84
N GLN A 194 18.79 1.69 7.98
CA GLN A 194 19.52 2.95 8.07
C GLN A 194 19.08 3.76 9.28
N VAL A 195 20.03 4.48 9.87
CA VAL A 195 19.81 5.46 10.93
C VAL A 195 20.67 6.69 10.64
N ASN A 196 20.09 7.89 10.66
CA ASN A 196 20.78 9.15 10.36
C ASN A 196 21.58 9.10 9.04
N ASN A 197 20.98 8.51 7.99
CA ASN A 197 21.60 8.26 6.68
C ASN A 197 22.84 7.34 6.71
N ARG A 198 23.04 6.56 7.78
CA ARG A 198 24.10 5.56 7.90
C ARG A 198 23.52 4.17 7.94
N LYS A 199 24.16 3.24 7.22
CA LYS A 199 23.73 1.84 7.16
C LYS A 199 24.12 1.11 8.45
N VAL A 200 23.20 0.31 8.99
CA VAL A 200 23.45 -0.53 10.17
C VAL A 200 23.97 -1.89 9.71
N ASN A 201 25.21 -2.23 10.06
CA ASN A 201 25.85 -3.47 9.62
C ASN A 201 25.11 -4.71 10.13
N GLY A 202 24.92 -5.69 9.26
CA GLY A 202 24.28 -6.97 9.61
C GLY A 202 22.76 -6.92 9.77
N LEU A 203 22.12 -5.75 9.71
CA LEU A 203 20.68 -5.60 9.90
C LEU A 203 19.96 -5.27 8.60
N PHE A 204 19.04 -6.15 8.20
CA PHE A 204 18.29 -6.06 6.95
C PHE A 204 16.79 -6.18 7.19
N ASN A 205 16.00 -5.57 6.31
CA ASN A 205 14.55 -5.59 6.40
C ASN A 205 13.92 -5.76 5.01
N ILE A 206 13.21 -6.88 4.83
CA ILE A 206 12.44 -7.20 3.63
C ILE A 206 11.00 -7.48 4.07
N GLY A 207 10.05 -6.84 3.42
CA GLY A 207 8.62 -7.05 3.69
C GLY A 207 7.89 -5.79 4.15
N PRO A 208 6.72 -5.94 4.79
CA PRO A 208 5.80 -4.83 5.07
C PRO A 208 6.42 -3.68 5.90
N LEU A 209 7.41 -3.99 6.75
CA LEU A 209 8.12 -2.97 7.51
C LEU A 209 9.00 -2.07 6.64
N SER A 210 9.23 -2.38 5.35
CA SER A 210 10.00 -1.52 4.43
C SER A 210 9.11 -0.59 3.59
N LYS A 211 7.79 -0.51 3.85
CA LYS A 211 6.80 0.14 2.95
C LYS A 211 7.07 1.61 2.59
N GLY A 212 7.76 2.36 3.44
CA GLY A 212 8.14 3.75 3.15
C GLY A 212 9.32 3.83 2.18
N SER A 213 10.25 2.88 2.28
CA SER A 213 11.39 2.75 1.38
C SER A 213 11.03 2.04 0.07
N LEU A 214 10.19 1.00 0.13
CA LEU A 214 9.85 0.12 -0.97
C LEU A 214 8.34 0.08 -1.21
N PHE A 215 7.92 0.09 -2.48
CA PHE A 215 6.52 -0.05 -2.85
C PHE A 215 6.12 -1.52 -3.05
N SER A 216 4.85 -1.88 -2.79
CA SER A 216 4.32 -3.26 -2.96
C SER A 216 4.91 -4.31 -2.02
N THR A 217 5.35 -3.91 -0.82
CA THR A 217 5.87 -4.81 0.23
C THR A 217 4.83 -5.75 0.85
N ASN A 218 3.55 -5.58 0.51
CA ASN A 218 2.47 -6.52 0.83
C ASN A 218 2.33 -7.66 -0.20
N ALA A 219 3.07 -7.62 -1.30
CA ALA A 219 2.94 -8.59 -2.37
C ALA A 219 4.01 -9.68 -2.27
N PHE A 220 3.57 -10.95 -2.22
CA PHE A 220 4.45 -12.11 -2.11
C PHE A 220 5.57 -12.12 -3.15
N TRP A 221 5.23 -11.99 -4.44
CA TRP A 221 6.21 -11.98 -5.54
C TRP A 221 7.29 -10.90 -5.41
N PHE A 222 6.94 -9.74 -4.84
CA PHE A 222 7.87 -8.64 -4.69
C PHE A 222 8.86 -8.92 -3.56
N ASN A 223 8.36 -9.42 -2.43
CA ASN A 223 9.21 -9.83 -1.31
C ASN A 223 10.11 -11.02 -1.69
N ALA A 224 9.62 -11.98 -2.48
CA ALA A 224 10.43 -13.07 -3.02
C ALA A 224 11.58 -12.54 -3.91
N ARG A 225 11.29 -11.56 -4.77
CA ARG A 225 12.31 -10.89 -5.60
C ARG A 225 13.33 -10.12 -4.76
N CYS A 226 12.89 -9.42 -3.71
CA CYS A 226 13.79 -8.76 -2.76
C CYS A 226 14.71 -9.78 -2.07
N ALA A 227 14.17 -10.90 -1.60
CA ALA A 227 14.93 -11.97 -0.98
C ALA A 227 15.95 -12.59 -1.94
N GLU A 228 15.57 -12.86 -3.19
CA GLU A 228 16.48 -13.33 -4.24
C GLU A 228 17.63 -12.34 -4.49
N THR A 229 17.29 -11.05 -4.58
CA THR A 229 18.26 -9.97 -4.82
C THR A 229 19.24 -9.86 -3.65
N TRP A 230 18.72 -9.94 -2.43
CA TRP A 230 19.54 -9.96 -1.22
C TRP A 230 20.46 -11.18 -1.17
N ALA A 231 19.96 -12.39 -1.42
CA ALA A 231 20.74 -13.61 -1.40
C ALA A 231 21.93 -13.55 -2.39
N LYS A 232 21.72 -13.01 -3.59
CA LYS A 232 22.78 -12.77 -4.59
C LYS A 232 23.83 -11.79 -4.07
N GLN A 233 23.42 -10.68 -3.48
CA GLN A 233 24.35 -9.69 -2.91
C GLN A 233 25.13 -10.25 -1.72
N TRP A 234 24.46 -11.02 -0.86
CA TRP A 234 25.08 -11.66 0.29
C TRP A 234 26.13 -12.67 -0.13
N ALA A 235 25.83 -13.54 -1.10
CA ALA A 235 26.79 -14.51 -1.63
C ALA A 235 28.07 -13.83 -2.17
N VAL A 236 27.93 -12.72 -2.91
CA VAL A 236 29.09 -11.96 -3.40
C VAL A 236 29.90 -11.38 -2.24
N LYS A 237 29.25 -10.79 -1.23
CA LYS A 237 29.93 -10.23 -0.06
C LYS A 237 30.63 -11.30 0.77
N PHE A 238 30.03 -12.47 0.92
CA PHE A 238 30.58 -13.58 1.69
C PHE A 238 31.84 -14.13 1.01
N CYS A 239 31.77 -14.49 -0.29
CA CYS A 239 32.92 -15.00 -1.02
C CYS A 239 34.09 -13.99 -1.10
N SER A 240 33.82 -12.68 -1.06
CA SER A 240 34.87 -11.65 -1.06
C SER A 240 35.41 -11.30 0.32
N ALA A 241 34.76 -11.73 1.40
CA ALA A 241 35.29 -11.67 2.75
C ALA A 241 36.31 -12.80 2.98
N ASP A 242 36.01 -14.02 2.52
CA ASP A 242 36.92 -15.18 2.63
C ASP A 242 38.26 -14.92 1.92
N ILE A 243 38.25 -14.27 0.75
CA ILE A 243 39.47 -13.91 0.00
C ILE A 243 40.35 -12.90 0.76
N LYS A 244 39.77 -12.07 1.64
CA LYS A 244 40.51 -11.06 2.41
C LYS A 244 41.06 -11.60 3.73
N GLU A 245 40.52 -12.67 4.27
CA GLU A 245 41.04 -13.32 5.48
C GLU A 245 42.23 -14.25 5.15
N GLU A 246 42.38 -14.68 3.90
CA GLU A 246 43.50 -15.52 3.42
C GLU A 246 44.73 -14.74 2.89
N SER A 247 44.70 -13.40 2.89
CA SER A 247 45.75 -12.52 2.36
C SER A 247 46.36 -11.60 3.41
#